data_AF-A0A7W5U3U7-F1
#
_entry.id   AF-A0A7W5U3U7-F1
#
_cell.length_a   1.000
_cell.length_b   1.000
_cell.length_c   1.000
_cell.angle_alpha   90.00
_cell.angle_beta   90.00
_cell.angle_gamma   90.00
#
_symmetry.space_group_name_H-M   'P 1'
#
loop_
_entity.id
_entity.type
_entity.pdbx_description
1 polymer ?
#
loop_
_entity_poly.entity_id
_entity_poly.type
_entity_poly.pdbx_seq_one_letter_code
_entity_poly.pdbx_strand_id
1 'polypeptide(L)'
;MTDLKAMAESLGFRNARTLVATGNLVFEAEPQPIASIEAQLEAGFASAFGKHVDIIARDADAWLKLVEGNPFLDGIASEVIVRVMRQPLEPDVLDMLARYRRDERMAVVNGDLWIDFGLKASESKMLPALTTKRLGIGTMRNWNTVRGLAEMVRA
;
A
#
# COMPACT_ATOMS: atom_id res chain seq x y z
N MET A 1 -2.54 1.66 17.86
CA MET A 1 -3.28 0.73 16.97
C MET A 1 -4.77 0.76 17.27
N THR A 2 -5.15 0.57 18.54
CA THR A 2 -6.50 0.85 19.06
C THR A 2 -6.97 2.23 18.62
N ASP A 3 -6.09 3.22 18.64
CA ASP A 3 -6.40 4.60 18.25
C ASP A 3 -6.77 4.75 16.77
N LEU A 4 -6.22 3.91 15.87
CA LEU A 4 -6.57 3.96 14.44
C LEU A 4 -7.95 3.35 14.17
N LYS A 5 -8.31 2.30 14.91
CA LYS A 5 -9.66 1.72 14.87
C LYS A 5 -10.68 2.69 15.42
N ALA A 6 -10.41 3.25 16.61
CA ALA A 6 -11.28 4.23 17.25
C ALA A 6 -11.49 5.47 16.38
N MET A 7 -10.43 5.94 15.71
CA MET A 7 -10.52 7.02 14.73
C MET A 7 -11.48 6.64 13.57
N ALA A 8 -11.31 5.47 12.96
CA ALA A 8 -12.17 5.02 11.88
C ALA A 8 -13.64 4.90 12.31
N GLU A 9 -13.89 4.33 13.49
CA GLU A 9 -15.24 4.21 14.07
C GLU A 9 -15.86 5.59 14.36
N SER A 10 -15.08 6.55 14.84
CA SER A 10 -15.54 7.93 15.07
C SER A 10 -15.93 8.66 13.78
N LEU A 11 -15.37 8.24 12.64
CA LEU A 11 -15.72 8.74 11.30
C LEU A 11 -16.95 8.02 10.71
N GLY A 12 -17.53 7.07 11.43
CA GLY A 12 -18.71 6.31 10.99
C GLY A 12 -18.40 5.06 10.18
N PHE A 13 -17.13 4.66 10.06
CA PHE A 13 -16.75 3.39 9.46
C PHE A 13 -17.02 2.22 10.41
N ARG A 14 -17.47 1.10 9.87
CA ARG A 14 -17.86 -0.09 10.64
C ARG A 14 -16.80 -1.18 10.57
N ASN A 15 -16.85 -2.12 11.51
CA ASN A 15 -16.01 -3.33 11.52
C ASN A 15 -14.52 -3.04 11.31
N ALA A 16 -14.00 -1.99 11.95
CA ALA A 16 -12.62 -1.55 11.80
C ALA A 16 -11.64 -2.57 12.41
N ARG A 17 -10.80 -3.15 11.56
CA ARG A 17 -9.79 -4.15 11.90
C ARG A 17 -8.41 -3.68 11.42
N THR A 18 -7.36 -4.05 12.14
CA THR A 18 -5.99 -3.65 11.81
C THR A 18 -5.12 -4.89 11.69
N LEU A 19 -4.22 -4.91 10.70
CA LEU A 19 -3.27 -6.00 10.52
C LEU A 19 -1.86 -5.55 10.96
N VAL A 20 -1.40 -6.07 12.10
CA VAL A 20 -0.06 -5.80 12.68
C VAL A 20 0.19 -4.30 12.94
N ALA A 21 1.22 -3.91 13.68
CA ALA A 21 1.56 -2.51 13.97
C ALA A 21 2.13 -1.70 12.77
N THR A 22 1.68 -1.97 11.54
CA THR A 22 2.26 -1.44 10.30
C THR A 22 1.37 -0.46 9.54
N GLY A 23 0.34 0.10 10.19
CA GLY A 23 -0.52 1.13 9.59
C GLY A 23 -1.43 0.58 8.50
N ASN A 24 -2.08 -0.55 8.76
CA ASN A 24 -3.14 -1.09 7.91
C ASN A 24 -4.48 -1.07 8.63
N LEU A 25 -5.53 -0.75 7.88
CA LEU A 25 -6.89 -0.68 8.36
C LEU A 25 -7.82 -1.29 7.30
N VAL A 26 -8.67 -2.22 7.74
CA VAL A 26 -9.77 -2.82 6.96
C VAL A 26 -11.06 -2.44 7.67
N PHE A 27 -12.03 -1.93 6.95
CA PHE A 27 -13.30 -1.45 7.50
C PHE A 27 -14.39 -1.52 6.43
N GLU A 28 -15.62 -1.32 6.85
CA GLU A 28 -16.79 -1.19 6.00
C GLU A 28 -17.25 0.26 5.96
N ALA A 29 -17.64 0.72 4.78
CA ALA A 29 -18.20 2.05 4.56
C ALA A 29 -19.36 1.97 3.58
N GLU A 30 -20.27 2.95 3.67
CA GLU A 30 -21.27 3.15 2.61
C GLU A 30 -20.57 3.50 1.28
N PRO A 31 -21.17 3.16 0.13
CA PRO A 31 -20.60 3.48 -1.17
C PRO A 31 -20.34 4.98 -1.33
N GLN A 32 -19.08 5.32 -1.54
CA GLN A 32 -18.62 6.70 -1.75
C GLN A 32 -17.31 6.69 -2.54
N PRO A 33 -16.91 7.82 -3.16
CA PRO A 33 -15.65 7.88 -3.88
C PRO A 33 -14.46 7.56 -2.96
N ILE A 34 -13.51 6.75 -3.45
CA ILE A 34 -12.29 6.40 -2.72
C ILE A 34 -11.55 7.65 -2.22
N ALA A 35 -11.46 8.70 -3.05
CA ALA A 35 -10.84 9.97 -2.66
C ALA A 35 -11.52 10.64 -1.45
N SER A 36 -12.85 10.49 -1.31
CA SER A 36 -13.57 11.01 -0.14
C SER A 36 -13.24 10.22 1.13
N ILE A 37 -13.02 8.90 1.02
CA ILE A 37 -12.58 8.06 2.13
C ILE A 37 -11.16 8.44 2.56
N GLU A 38 -10.24 8.60 1.60
CA GLU A 38 -8.88 9.05 1.85
C GLU A 38 -8.89 10.39 2.60
N ALA A 39 -9.60 11.40 2.08
CA ALA A 39 -9.68 12.72 2.72
C ALA A 39 -10.24 12.69 4.14
N GLN A 40 -11.29 11.89 4.39
CA GLN A 40 -11.86 11.71 5.73
C GLN A 40 -10.86 11.07 6.70
N LEU A 41 -10.18 10.01 6.26
CA LEU A 41 -9.18 9.33 7.08
C LEU A 41 -7.98 10.24 7.36
N GLU A 42 -7.52 11.01 6.37
CA GLU A 42 -6.39 11.95 6.54
C GLU A 42 -6.74 13.07 7.51
N ALA A 43 -7.92 13.68 7.38
CA ALA A 43 -8.41 14.69 8.31
C ALA A 43 -8.58 14.13 9.72
N GLY A 44 -9.16 12.93 9.85
CA GLY A 44 -9.28 12.22 11.12
C GLY A 44 -7.91 11.93 11.74
N PHE A 45 -6.93 11.51 10.93
CA PHE A 45 -5.59 11.21 11.40
C PHE A 45 -4.86 12.47 11.87
N ALA A 46 -4.98 13.58 11.13
CA ALA A 46 -4.43 14.86 11.54
C ALA A 46 -5.03 15.37 12.86
N SER A 47 -6.35 15.22 13.03
CA SER A 47 -7.05 15.58 14.26
C SER A 47 -6.62 14.72 15.45
N ALA A 48 -6.54 13.39 15.27
CA ALA A 48 -6.25 12.45 16.34
C ALA A 48 -4.76 12.41 16.74
N PHE A 49 -3.85 12.61 15.79
CA PHE A 49 -2.41 12.40 15.99
C PHE A 49 -1.54 13.65 15.75
N GLY A 50 -2.15 14.79 15.41
CA GLY A 50 -1.47 16.07 15.26
C GLY A 50 -0.52 16.15 14.07
N LYS A 51 -0.64 15.25 13.08
CA LYS A 51 0.20 15.26 11.88
C LYS A 51 -0.55 14.76 10.65
N HIS A 52 -0.23 15.35 9.50
CA HIS A 52 -0.69 14.85 8.20
C HIS A 52 0.06 13.58 7.81
N VAL A 53 -0.66 12.63 7.24
CA VAL A 53 -0.10 11.46 6.54
C VAL A 53 -0.93 11.23 5.30
N ASP A 54 -0.30 10.79 4.22
CA ASP A 54 -1.04 10.37 3.04
C ASP A 54 -1.63 8.97 3.26
N ILE A 55 -2.95 8.82 3.08
CA ILE A 55 -3.66 7.53 3.22
C ILE A 55 -4.11 7.05 1.86
N ILE A 56 -3.85 5.78 1.55
CA ILE A 56 -4.29 5.15 0.31
C ILE A 56 -5.40 4.16 0.64
N ALA A 57 -6.56 4.37 0.03
CA ALA A 57 -7.70 3.46 0.16
C ALA A 57 -7.90 2.66 -1.14
N ARG A 58 -8.33 1.42 -0.99
CA ARG A 58 -8.76 0.52 -2.07
C ARG A 58 -10.06 -0.13 -1.62
N ASP A 59 -10.99 -0.31 -2.55
CA ASP A 59 -12.11 -1.21 -2.30
C ASP A 59 -11.64 -2.68 -2.29
N ALA A 60 -12.54 -3.56 -1.84
CA ALA A 60 -12.26 -4.98 -1.70
C ALA A 60 -11.82 -5.62 -3.03
N ASP A 61 -12.55 -5.36 -4.11
CA ASP A 61 -12.28 -5.96 -5.43
C ASP A 61 -10.93 -5.50 -5.98
N ALA A 62 -10.59 -4.23 -5.83
CA ALA A 62 -9.30 -3.67 -6.23
C ALA A 62 -8.15 -4.29 -5.43
N TRP A 63 -8.34 -4.52 -4.13
CA TRP A 63 -7.34 -5.20 -3.31
C TRP A 63 -7.15 -6.68 -3.72
N LEU A 64 -8.25 -7.37 -4.03
CA LEU A 64 -8.18 -8.76 -4.51
C LEU A 64 -7.51 -8.85 -5.89
N LYS A 65 -7.78 -7.91 -6.79
CA LYS A 65 -7.06 -7.80 -8.08
C LYS A 65 -5.57 -7.51 -7.91
N LEU A 66 -5.20 -6.71 -6.90
CA LEU A 66 -3.79 -6.48 -6.57
C LEU A 66 -3.10 -7.79 -6.18
N VAL A 67 -3.75 -8.62 -5.36
CA VAL A 67 -3.24 -9.93 -4.93
C VAL A 67 -3.02 -10.85 -6.13
N GLU A 68 -3.97 -10.90 -7.05
CA GLU A 68 -3.87 -11.71 -8.29
C GLU A 68 -2.79 -11.21 -9.25
N GLY A 69 -2.44 -9.92 -9.17
CA GLY A 69 -1.48 -9.27 -10.05
C GLY A 69 -0.01 -9.41 -9.64
N ASN A 70 0.33 -10.12 -8.56
CA ASN A 70 1.73 -10.26 -8.13
C ASN A 70 2.55 -11.08 -9.16
N PRO A 71 3.54 -10.49 -9.86
CA PRO A 71 4.31 -11.19 -10.87
C PRO A 71 5.49 -12.02 -10.30
N PHE A 72 5.77 -11.92 -9.00
CA PHE A 72 6.95 -12.50 -8.35
C PHE A 72 6.56 -13.56 -7.31
N LEU A 73 5.77 -14.55 -7.73
CA LEU A 73 5.27 -15.62 -6.85
C LEU A 73 6.36 -16.57 -6.35
N ASP A 74 7.50 -16.61 -7.04
CA ASP A 74 8.71 -17.37 -6.70
C ASP A 74 9.65 -16.62 -5.74
N GLY A 75 9.39 -15.34 -5.45
CA GLY A 75 10.20 -14.52 -4.56
C GLY A 75 9.99 -14.80 -3.07
N ILE A 76 10.93 -14.34 -2.23
CA ILE A 76 10.80 -14.42 -0.78
C ILE A 76 9.72 -13.45 -0.32
N ALA A 77 8.63 -13.94 0.28
CA ALA A 77 7.45 -13.11 0.56
C ALA A 77 7.68 -11.88 1.48
N SER A 78 8.73 -11.87 2.30
CA SER A 78 9.11 -10.69 3.08
C SER A 78 9.85 -9.63 2.25
N GLU A 79 10.46 -10.04 1.15
CA GLU A 79 11.31 -9.22 0.26
C GLU A 79 10.64 -8.91 -1.08
N VAL A 80 9.50 -9.53 -1.39
CA VAL A 80 8.59 -9.06 -2.44
C VAL A 80 7.73 -7.94 -1.86
N ILE A 81 7.88 -6.74 -2.42
CA ILE A 81 7.18 -5.54 -1.98
C ILE A 81 6.38 -4.97 -3.15
N VAL A 82 5.14 -4.59 -2.86
CA VAL A 82 4.38 -3.69 -3.70
C VAL A 82 4.41 -2.30 -3.10
N ARG A 83 4.66 -1.30 -3.94
CA ARG A 83 4.34 0.10 -3.64
C ARG A 83 2.96 0.36 -4.23
N VAL A 84 1.94 0.30 -3.39
CA VAL A 84 0.55 0.63 -3.77
C VAL A 84 0.45 2.12 -3.97
N MET A 85 -0.10 2.54 -5.09
CA MET A 85 -0.06 3.89 -5.62
C MET A 85 -1.42 4.57 -5.52
N ARG A 86 -1.46 5.83 -5.05
CA ARG A 86 -2.72 6.60 -5.08
C ARG A 86 -3.17 6.85 -6.52
N GLN A 87 -2.22 7.24 -7.37
CA GLN A 87 -2.42 7.44 -8.81
C GLN A 87 -1.57 6.41 -9.55
N PRO A 88 -2.12 5.76 -10.60
CA PRO A 88 -1.42 4.69 -11.31
C PRO A 88 -0.09 5.20 -11.89
N LEU A 89 0.95 4.39 -11.75
CA LEU A 89 2.21 4.60 -12.46
C LEU A 89 2.09 4.14 -13.91
N GLU A 90 2.72 4.90 -14.80
CA GLU A 90 2.97 4.48 -16.16
C GLU A 90 4.19 3.53 -16.22
N PRO A 91 4.24 2.58 -17.18
CA PRO A 91 5.33 1.61 -17.27
C PRO A 91 6.73 2.21 -17.50
N ASP A 92 6.81 3.40 -18.09
CA ASP A 92 8.07 4.13 -18.36
C ASP A 92 8.85 4.49 -17.07
N VAL A 93 8.17 4.48 -15.91
CA VAL A 93 8.80 4.60 -14.60
C VAL A 93 9.92 3.57 -14.38
N LEU A 94 9.82 2.40 -15.01
CA LEU A 94 10.81 1.34 -14.90
C LEU A 94 12.15 1.73 -15.53
N ASP A 95 12.12 2.47 -16.65
CA ASP A 95 13.34 2.97 -17.30
C ASP A 95 14.03 4.01 -16.41
N MET A 96 13.26 4.87 -15.75
CA MET A 96 13.78 5.84 -14.78
C MET A 96 14.46 5.17 -13.58
N LEU A 97 13.93 4.02 -13.15
CA LEU A 97 14.42 3.24 -12.02
C LEU A 97 15.56 2.29 -12.40
N ALA A 98 15.72 1.94 -13.69
CA ALA A 98 16.72 0.99 -14.17
C ALA A 98 18.15 1.32 -13.73
N ARG A 99 18.51 2.61 -13.65
CA ARG A 99 19.84 3.07 -13.19
C ARG A 99 20.13 2.79 -11.71
N TYR A 100 19.12 2.54 -10.90
CA TYR A 100 19.26 2.20 -9.47
C TYR A 100 19.20 0.69 -9.23
N ARG A 101 18.70 -0.05 -10.22
CA ARG A 101 18.54 -1.51 -10.18
C ARG A 101 19.90 -2.19 -10.20
N ARG A 102 20.03 -3.22 -9.39
CA ARG A 102 21.11 -4.19 -9.45
C ARG A 102 20.50 -5.52 -9.90
N ASP A 103 20.08 -6.32 -8.94
CA ASP A 103 19.53 -7.65 -9.15
C ASP A 103 18.02 -7.69 -8.91
N GLU A 104 17.41 -6.58 -8.47
CA GLU A 104 15.98 -6.50 -8.19
C GLU A 104 15.15 -6.69 -9.47
N ARG A 105 14.05 -7.45 -9.36
CA ARG A 105 13.05 -7.58 -10.43
C ARG A 105 11.96 -6.55 -10.18
N MET A 106 11.48 -5.89 -11.25
CA MET A 106 10.48 -4.83 -11.14
C MET A 106 9.41 -4.97 -12.21
N ALA A 107 8.18 -4.63 -11.86
CA ALA A 107 7.06 -4.61 -12.79
C ALA A 107 6.03 -3.57 -12.33
N VAL A 108 5.38 -2.90 -13.28
CA VAL A 108 4.16 -2.14 -13.02
C VAL A 108 2.98 -3.01 -13.42
N VAL A 109 2.10 -3.30 -12.46
CA VAL A 109 0.88 -4.10 -12.70
C VAL A 109 -0.31 -3.29 -12.19
N ASN A 110 -1.26 -3.01 -13.09
CA ASN A 110 -2.44 -2.18 -12.79
C ASN A 110 -2.11 -0.82 -12.16
N GLY A 111 -0.96 -0.24 -12.51
CA GLY A 111 -0.48 1.04 -11.98
C GLY A 111 0.26 0.95 -10.64
N ASP A 112 0.38 -0.22 -10.03
CA ASP A 112 1.13 -0.44 -8.79
C ASP A 112 2.53 -1.01 -9.10
N LEU A 113 3.55 -0.53 -8.38
CA LEU A 113 4.95 -0.95 -8.60
C LEU A 113 5.29 -2.16 -7.72
N TRP A 114 5.52 -3.30 -8.36
CA TRP A 114 6.04 -4.50 -7.73
C TRP A 114 7.56 -4.55 -7.83
N ILE A 115 8.19 -4.93 -6.73
CA ILE A 115 9.64 -5.10 -6.63
C ILE A 115 9.91 -6.40 -5.87
N ASP A 116 10.63 -7.31 -6.50
CA ASP A 116 11.30 -8.39 -5.79
C ASP A 116 12.75 -8.00 -5.55
N PHE A 117 13.08 -7.78 -4.28
CA PHE A 117 14.43 -7.37 -3.90
C PHE A 117 15.44 -8.52 -3.96
N GLY A 118 15.01 -9.79 -3.96
CA GLY A 118 15.87 -11.00 -3.96
C GLY A 118 16.70 -11.21 -2.69
N LEU A 119 17.01 -10.13 -1.97
CA LEU A 119 17.69 -10.05 -0.68
C LEU A 119 16.88 -9.16 0.28
N LYS A 120 17.44 -8.85 1.45
CA LYS A 120 16.80 -7.93 2.41
C LYS A 120 16.53 -6.57 1.77
N ALA A 121 15.25 -6.23 1.61
CA ALA A 121 14.81 -4.98 0.99
C ALA A 121 15.42 -3.74 1.68
N SER A 122 15.60 -3.80 3.01
CA SER A 122 16.22 -2.74 3.81
C SER A 122 17.66 -2.41 3.44
N GLU A 123 18.35 -3.31 2.75
CA GLU A 123 19.75 -3.15 2.32
C GLU A 123 19.85 -2.70 0.85
N SER A 124 18.72 -2.57 0.14
CA SER A 124 18.70 -2.17 -1.27
C SER A 124 19.06 -0.70 -1.46
N LYS A 125 19.94 -0.46 -2.42
CA LYS A 125 20.31 0.90 -2.86
C LYS A 125 19.23 1.58 -3.70
N MET A 126 18.15 0.88 -4.03
CA MET A 126 17.02 1.42 -4.77
C MET A 126 16.05 2.20 -3.86
N LEU A 127 16.00 1.91 -2.55
CA LEU A 127 15.06 2.56 -1.63
C LEU A 127 15.05 4.10 -1.71
N PRO A 128 16.19 4.81 -1.81
CA PRO A 128 16.20 6.27 -1.97
C PRO A 128 15.59 6.79 -3.27
N ALA A 129 15.37 5.93 -4.27
CA ALA A 129 14.68 6.28 -5.51
C ALA A 129 13.14 6.13 -5.41
N LEU A 130 12.64 5.36 -4.44
CA LEU A 130 11.22 5.02 -4.30
C LEU A 130 10.42 6.07 -3.50
N THR A 131 10.64 7.35 -3.80
CA THR A 131 10.10 8.48 -3.03
C THR A 131 8.79 9.01 -3.60
N THR A 132 7.96 9.61 -2.75
CA THR A 132 6.74 10.34 -3.17
C THR A 132 7.04 11.45 -4.19
N LYS A 133 8.18 12.12 -4.09
CA LYS A 133 8.58 13.16 -5.05
C LYS A 133 8.81 12.62 -6.46
N ARG A 134 9.33 11.39 -6.58
CA ARG A 134 9.66 10.77 -7.87
C ARG A 134 8.50 9.99 -8.47
N LEU A 135 7.75 9.30 -7.60
CA LEU A 135 6.75 8.31 -8.02
C LEU A 135 5.32 8.76 -7.70
N GLY A 136 5.12 9.90 -7.02
CA GLY A 136 3.82 10.26 -6.47
C GLY A 136 3.49 9.48 -5.20
N ILE A 137 2.33 9.77 -4.61
CA ILE A 137 1.91 9.20 -3.32
C ILE A 137 1.75 7.68 -3.44
N GLY A 138 2.44 6.95 -2.56
CA GLY A 138 2.44 5.50 -2.56
C GLY A 138 2.88 4.94 -1.21
N THR A 139 2.45 3.72 -0.89
CA THR A 139 2.74 3.03 0.37
C THR A 139 3.35 1.66 0.08
N MET A 140 4.45 1.33 0.75
CA MET A 140 5.15 0.05 0.55
C MET A 140 4.60 -1.01 1.49
N ARG A 141 4.25 -2.18 0.95
CA ARG A 141 3.78 -3.35 1.69
C ARG A 141 4.44 -4.60 1.14
N ASN A 142 4.98 -5.43 2.03
CA ASN A 142 5.49 -6.73 1.62
C ASN A 142 4.35 -7.70 1.31
N TRP A 143 4.67 -8.78 0.60
CA TRP A 143 3.70 -9.75 0.13
C TRP A 143 2.96 -10.46 1.28
N ASN A 144 3.62 -10.69 2.42
CA ASN A 144 2.95 -11.20 3.62
C ASN A 144 1.81 -10.30 4.09
N THR A 145 2.02 -8.99 4.09
CA THR A 145 0.99 -8.01 4.50
C THR A 145 -0.15 -7.97 3.49
N VAL A 146 0.17 -8.01 2.19
CA VAL A 146 -0.84 -7.98 1.13
C VAL A 146 -1.78 -9.19 1.23
N ARG A 147 -1.23 -10.39 1.44
CA ARG A 147 -2.01 -11.62 1.65
C ARG A 147 -2.86 -11.57 2.91
N GLY A 148 -2.28 -11.14 4.04
CA GLY A 148 -3.03 -11.04 5.30
C GLY A 148 -4.21 -10.06 5.21
N LEU A 149 -4.06 -8.96 4.47
CA LEU A 149 -5.17 -8.04 4.22
C LEU A 149 -6.25 -8.66 3.32
N ALA A 150 -5.86 -9.45 2.32
CA ALA A 150 -6.81 -10.17 1.47
C ALA A 150 -7.62 -11.21 2.25
N GLU A 151 -7.01 -11.90 3.21
CA GLU A 151 -7.70 -12.82 4.12
C GLU A 151 -8.74 -12.07 4.97
N MET A 152 -8.38 -10.90 5.51
CA MET A 152 -9.32 -10.08 6.28
C MET A 152 -10.47 -9.53 5.42
N VAL A 153 -10.21 -9.15 4.17
CA VAL A 153 -11.26 -8.67 3.24
C VAL A 153 -12.26 -9.77 2.91
N ARG A 154 -11.81 -11.03 2.84
CA ARG A 154 -12.67 -12.19 2.55
C ARG A 154 -13.45 -12.70 3.76
N ALA A 155 -13.07 -12.28 4.97
CA ALA A 155 -13.62 -12.75 6.24
C ALA A 155 -14.65 -11.78 6.82
#